data_AF-A0A565CHG4-F1
#
_entry.id   AF-A0A565CHG4-F1
#
_cell.length_a   1.000
_cell.length_b   1.000
_cell.length_c   1.000
_cell.angle_alpha   90.00
_cell.angle_beta   90.00
_cell.angle_gamma   90.00
#
_symmetry.space_group_name_H-M   'P 1'
#
loop_
_entity.id
_entity.type
_entity.pdbx_description
1 polymer ?
#
loop_
_entity_poly.entity_id
_entity_poly.type
_entity_poly.pdbx_seq_one_letter_code
_entity_poly.pdbx_strand_id
1 'polypeptide(L)'
;MSIISNFNEEEKEKVLEELTWNVKQIQDDLLKEILTLNAETEYLQDYLHGSSVKELFKKNLPIVTYKDVKPYIDRIVNGEASTIISAIPITNFLQRYA
;
A
#
# COMPACT_ATOMS: atom_id res chain seq x y z
N MET A 1 13.24 2.46 8.03
CA MET A 1 13.84 2.09 9.32
C MET A 1 13.17 0.81 9.80
N SER A 2 13.92 -0.09 10.44
CA SER A 2 13.33 -1.31 10.99
C SER A 2 12.49 -0.96 12.21
N ILE A 3 11.19 -1.29 12.20
CA ILE A 3 10.27 -1.01 13.32
C ILE A 3 10.78 -1.65 14.63
N ILE A 4 11.59 -2.71 14.50
CA ILE A 4 12.08 -3.50 15.63
C ILE A 4 13.47 -3.11 16.14
N SER A 5 14.16 -2.13 15.53
CA SER A 5 15.52 -1.77 15.95
C SER A 5 15.59 -1.06 17.31
N ASN A 6 14.46 -0.55 17.79
CA ASN A 6 14.39 0.23 19.04
C ASN A 6 13.91 -0.59 20.25
N PHE A 7 13.63 -1.88 20.05
CA PHE A 7 13.13 -2.77 21.09
C PHE A 7 14.26 -3.60 21.70
N ASN A 8 14.15 -3.95 22.98
CA ASN A 8 14.97 -5.00 23.59
C ASN A 8 14.53 -6.39 23.10
N GLU A 9 15.28 -7.44 23.42
CA GLU A 9 14.99 -8.79 22.89
C GLU A 9 13.62 -9.33 23.33
N GLU A 10 13.19 -9.07 24.56
CA GLU A 10 11.87 -9.51 25.06
C GLU A 10 10.74 -8.75 24.35
N GLU A 11 10.92 -7.46 24.09
CA GLU A 11 9.97 -6.64 23.33
C GLU A 11 9.89 -7.10 21.85
N LYS A 12 11.03 -7.46 21.24
CA LYS A 12 11.05 -8.01 19.87
C LYS A 12 10.28 -9.32 19.78
N GLU A 13 10.47 -10.21 20.76
CA GLU A 13 9.77 -11.48 20.83
C GLU A 13 8.26 -11.27 20.94
N LYS A 14 7.81 -10.40 21.87
CA LYS A 14 6.39 -10.05 22.02
C LYS A 14 5.78 -9.48 20.74
N VAL A 15 6.50 -8.58 20.05
CA VAL A 15 6.05 -8.02 18.77
C VAL A 15 5.90 -9.12 17.71
N LEU A 16 6.87 -10.04 17.62
CA LEU A 16 6.79 -11.15 16.67
C LEU A 16 5.61 -12.09 17.00
N GLU A 17 5.39 -12.41 18.27
CA GLU A 17 4.24 -13.21 18.71
C GLU A 17 2.92 -12.53 18.34
N GLU A 18 2.76 -11.23 18.64
CA GLU A 18 1.55 -10.47 18.34
C GLU A 18 1.26 -10.43 16.82
N LEU A 19 2.29 -10.15 16.02
CA LEU A 19 2.17 -10.06 14.56
C LEU A 19 1.82 -11.41 13.92
N THR A 20 2.32 -12.52 14.48
CA THR A 20 2.11 -13.87 13.93
C THR A 20 0.86 -14.56 14.47
N TRP A 21 0.37 -14.18 15.65
CA TRP A 21 -0.89 -14.69 16.20
C TRP A 21 -2.12 -13.99 15.60
N ASN A 22 -2.04 -12.67 15.37
CA ASN A 22 -3.19 -11.85 14.96
C ASN A 22 -3.24 -11.55 13.44
N VAL A 23 -2.58 -12.38 12.62
CA VAL A 23 -2.36 -12.14 11.18
C VAL A 23 -3.62 -11.72 10.43
N LYS A 24 -4.75 -12.42 10.67
CA LYS A 24 -6.00 -12.12 9.96
C LYS A 24 -6.49 -10.70 10.25
N GLN A 25 -6.54 -10.32 11.52
CA GLN A 25 -7.02 -9.00 11.92
C GLN A 25 -6.07 -7.92 11.40
N ILE A 26 -4.77 -8.10 11.60
CA ILE A 26 -3.74 -7.14 11.16
C ILE A 26 -3.81 -6.92 9.64
N GLN A 27 -3.95 -7.98 8.85
CA GLN A 27 -4.07 -7.86 7.39
C GLN A 27 -5.38 -7.21 6.96
N ASP A 28 -6.49 -7.49 7.65
CA ASP A 28 -7.80 -6.90 7.35
C ASP A 28 -7.80 -5.39 7.66
N ASP A 29 -7.21 -5.00 8.80
CA ASP A 29 -7.07 -3.60 9.22
C ASP A 29 -6.11 -2.83 8.31
N LEU A 30 -4.95 -3.42 7.97
CA LEU A 30 -3.98 -2.80 7.06
C LEU A 30 -4.57 -2.56 5.67
N LEU A 31 -5.29 -3.54 5.11
CA LEU A 31 -5.95 -3.36 3.81
C LEU A 31 -6.97 -2.23 3.88
N LYS A 32 -7.79 -2.17 4.93
CA LYS A 32 -8.79 -1.12 5.11
C LYS A 32 -8.14 0.26 5.21
N GLU A 33 -7.02 0.39 5.92
CA GLU A 33 -6.25 1.64 6.02
C GLU A 33 -5.73 2.07 4.65
N ILE A 34 -5.08 1.17 3.91
CA ILE A 34 -4.55 1.46 2.56
C ILE A 34 -5.67 1.93 1.63
N LEU A 35 -6.81 1.23 1.61
CA LEU A 35 -7.92 1.60 0.72
C LEU A 35 -8.58 2.91 1.13
N THR A 36 -8.74 3.16 2.42
CA THR A 36 -9.35 4.40 2.93
C THR A 36 -8.46 5.60 2.63
N LEU A 37 -7.15 5.47 2.89
CA LEU A 37 -6.19 6.55 2.65
C LEU A 37 -6.11 6.91 1.16
N ASN A 38 -6.17 5.92 0.28
CA ASN A 38 -6.00 6.12 -1.15
C ASN A 38 -7.32 6.15 -1.94
N ALA A 39 -8.47 6.24 -1.26
CA ALA A 39 -9.80 6.16 -1.87
C ALA A 39 -10.01 7.17 -3.02
N GLU A 40 -9.40 8.34 -2.90
CA GLU A 40 -9.48 9.45 -3.87
C GLU A 40 -8.33 9.47 -4.89
N THR A 41 -7.47 8.46 -4.89
CA THR A 41 -6.43 8.35 -5.93
C THR A 41 -7.05 7.95 -7.25
N GLU A 42 -6.49 8.44 -8.36
CA GLU A 42 -6.98 8.13 -9.71
C GLU A 42 -7.10 6.61 -9.92
N TYR A 43 -6.05 5.87 -9.56
CA TYR A 43 -6.03 4.42 -9.70
C TYR A 43 -7.15 3.72 -8.92
N LEU A 44 -7.42 4.06 -7.65
CA LEU A 44 -8.49 3.39 -6.90
C LEU A 44 -9.88 3.90 -7.29
N GLN A 45 -10.02 5.15 -7.72
CA GLN A 45 -11.29 5.68 -8.21
C GLN A 45 -11.80 4.91 -9.44
N ASP A 46 -10.90 4.49 -10.33
CA ASP A 46 -11.25 3.70 -11.53
C ASP A 46 -11.89 2.34 -11.21
N TYR A 47 -11.56 1.72 -10.07
CA TYR A 47 -12.02 0.36 -9.73
C TYR A 47 -12.96 0.28 -8.53
N LEU A 48 -12.83 1.20 -7.57
CA LEU A 48 -13.56 1.14 -6.29
C LEU A 48 -14.48 2.32 -6.04
N HIS A 49 -14.39 3.39 -6.85
CA HIS A 49 -15.24 4.58 -6.71
C HIS A 49 -15.32 5.09 -5.26
N GLY A 50 -14.17 5.20 -4.59
CA GLY A 50 -14.06 5.64 -3.19
C GLY A 50 -14.37 4.57 -2.13
N SER A 51 -14.68 3.33 -2.50
CA SER A 51 -14.95 2.27 -1.52
C SER A 51 -13.67 1.70 -0.89
N SER A 52 -13.71 1.45 0.43
CA SER A 52 -12.67 0.71 1.17
C SER A 52 -13.10 -0.69 1.62
N VAL A 53 -14.16 -1.23 1.02
CA VAL A 53 -14.70 -2.56 1.36
C VAL A 53 -13.85 -3.66 0.72
N LYS A 54 -13.37 -4.60 1.54
CA LYS A 54 -12.47 -5.70 1.14
C LYS A 54 -13.04 -6.57 0.03
N GLU A 55 -14.34 -6.84 0.05
CA GLU A 55 -15.02 -7.68 -0.94
C GLU A 55 -15.05 -7.00 -2.30
N LEU A 56 -15.21 -5.67 -2.34
CA LEU A 56 -15.14 -4.88 -3.55
C LEU A 56 -13.70 -4.78 -4.07
N PHE A 57 -12.72 -4.63 -3.18
CA PHE A 57 -11.30 -4.76 -3.55
C PHE A 57 -11.03 -6.08 -4.27
N LYS A 58 -11.41 -7.21 -3.68
CA LYS A 58 -11.18 -8.54 -4.29
C LYS A 58 -11.92 -8.75 -5.61
N LYS A 59 -13.09 -8.14 -5.77
CA LYS A 59 -13.94 -8.31 -6.95
C LYS A 59 -13.51 -7.42 -8.11
N ASN A 60 -13.13 -6.18 -7.81
CA ASN A 60 -13.00 -5.12 -8.81
C ASN A 60 -11.55 -4.78 -9.16
N LEU A 61 -10.59 -4.94 -8.23
CA LEU A 61 -9.19 -4.66 -8.56
C LEU A 61 -8.57 -5.83 -9.33
N PRO A 62 -7.98 -5.57 -10.51
CA PRO A 62 -7.24 -6.59 -11.24
C PRO A 62 -5.92 -6.91 -10.54
N ILE A 63 -5.45 -8.15 -10.71
CA ILE A 63 -4.06 -8.50 -10.41
C ILE A 63 -3.21 -7.97 -11.56
N VAL A 64 -2.30 -7.06 -11.26
CA VAL A 64 -1.52 -6.31 -12.27
C VAL A 64 -0.04 -6.70 -12.29
N THR A 65 0.60 -6.47 -13.43
CA THR A 65 2.05 -6.52 -13.60
C THR A 65 2.64 -5.11 -13.66
N TYR A 66 3.98 -4.99 -13.66
CA TYR A 66 4.63 -3.69 -13.82
C TYR A 66 4.22 -2.95 -15.10
N LYS A 67 3.95 -3.68 -16.20
CA LYS A 67 3.56 -3.06 -17.48
C LYS A 67 2.24 -2.30 -17.38
N ASP A 68 1.32 -2.79 -16.57
CA ASP A 68 -0.01 -2.21 -16.40
C ASP A 68 0.03 -0.94 -15.55
N VAL A 69 0.94 -0.87 -14.56
CA VAL A 69 1.10 0.30 -13.67
C VAL A 69 2.12 1.33 -14.18
N LYS A 70 2.99 0.95 -15.11
CA LYS A 70 4.05 1.83 -15.66
C LYS A 70 3.53 3.19 -16.16
N PRO A 71 2.37 3.29 -16.86
CA PRO A 71 1.88 4.59 -17.33
C PRO A 71 1.62 5.58 -16.20
N TYR A 72 1.08 5.13 -15.07
CA TYR A 72 0.88 5.97 -13.89
C TYR A 72 2.20 6.42 -13.27
N ILE A 73 3.20 5.51 -13.21
CA ILE A 73 4.54 5.84 -12.71
C ILE A 73 5.24 6.86 -13.62
N ASP A 74 5.19 6.69 -14.94
CA ASP A 74 5.80 7.61 -15.90
C ASP A 74 5.22 9.03 -15.78
N ARG A 75 3.90 9.15 -15.57
CA ARG A 75 3.23 10.44 -15.32
C ARG A 75 3.77 11.15 -14.08
N ILE A 76 3.94 10.43 -12.98
CA ILE A 76 4.50 10.98 -11.73
C ILE A 76 5.96 11.39 -11.92
N VAL A 77 6.75 10.57 -12.63
CA VAL A 77 8.15 10.91 -12.98
C VAL A 77 8.23 12.18 -13.83
N ASN A 78 7.26 12.39 -14.72
CA ASN A 78 7.15 13.57 -15.56
C ASN A 78 6.56 14.80 -14.84
N GLY A 79 6.31 14.72 -13.53
CA GLY A 79 5.95 15.85 -12.68
C GLY A 79 4.46 15.94 -12.31
N GLU A 80 3.63 14.96 -12.68
CA GLU A 80 2.27 14.90 -12.15
C GLU A 80 2.24 14.53 -10.66
N ALA A 81 1.15 14.89 -9.98
CA ALA A 81 0.99 14.65 -8.55
C ALA A 81 0.93 13.15 -8.21
N SER A 82 1.43 12.77 -7.04
CA SER A 82 1.41 11.37 -6.57
C SER A 82 0.00 10.80 -6.39
N THR A 83 -1.01 11.67 -6.26
CA THR A 83 -2.44 11.31 -6.13
C THR A 83 -2.97 10.47 -7.28
N ILE A 84 -2.21 10.33 -8.36
CA ILE A 84 -2.43 9.31 -9.39
C ILE A 84 -2.51 7.89 -8.77
N ILE A 85 -1.64 7.54 -7.82
CA ILE A 85 -1.59 6.18 -7.20
C ILE A 85 -1.48 6.19 -5.67
N SER A 86 -1.11 7.31 -5.05
CA SER A 86 -0.85 7.43 -3.62
C SER A 86 -1.28 8.78 -3.09
N ALA A 87 -2.07 8.79 -2.02
CA ALA A 87 -2.40 10.02 -1.28
C ALA A 87 -1.17 10.59 -0.52
N ILE A 88 -0.18 9.73 -0.24
CA ILE A 88 1.11 10.16 0.32
C ILE A 88 2.06 10.56 -0.82
N PRO A 89 2.76 11.70 -0.72
CA PRO A 89 3.74 12.10 -1.73
C PRO A 89 4.82 11.05 -1.97
N ILE A 90 5.07 10.72 -3.23
CA ILE A 90 6.17 9.87 -3.65
C ILE A 90 7.42 10.74 -3.76
N THR A 91 8.39 10.50 -2.89
CA THR A 91 9.61 11.30 -2.79
C THR A 91 10.80 10.69 -3.55
N ASN A 92 10.78 9.39 -3.80
CA ASN A 92 11.90 8.65 -4.39
C ASN A 92 11.41 7.46 -5.20
N PHE A 93 12.14 7.11 -6.26
CA PHE A 93 11.95 5.88 -7.01
C PHE A 93 13.12 4.93 -6.76
N LEU A 94 12.84 3.73 -6.25
CA LEU A 94 13.86 2.69 -6.08
C LEU A 94 14.12 2.03 -7.43
N GLN A 95 15.31 2.26 -7.98
CA GLN A 95 15.77 1.63 -9.21
C GLN A 95 16.73 0.51 -8.87
N ARG A 96 16.60 -0.63 -9.55
CA ARG A 96 17.59 -1.70 -9.47
C ARG A 96 18.87 -1.15 -10.11
N TYR A 97 19.97 -1.11 -9.37
CA TYR A 97 21.27 -0.87 -9.97
C TYR A 97 21.55 -2.01 -10.97
N ALA A 98 21.82 -1.64 -12.22
CA ALA A 98 22.22 -2.57 -13.27
C ALA A 98 23.70 -2.95 -13.12
#